data_AF-A0A7K3Z0W8-F1
#
_entry.id   AF-A0A7K3Z0W8-F1
#
_cell.length_a   1.000
_cell.length_b   1.000
_cell.length_c   1.000
_cell.angle_alpha   90.00
_cell.angle_beta   90.00
_cell.angle_gamma   90.00
#
_symmetry.space_group_name_H-M   'P 1'
#
loop_
_entity.id
_entity.type
_entity.pdbx_description
1 polymer ?
#
loop_
_entity_poly.entity_id
_entity_poly.type
_entity_poly.pdbx_seq_one_letter_code
_entity_poly.pdbx_strand_id
1 'polypeptide(L)' 'PKNRRPDYYLFSETLGRFVVTIAPDNKRAFERTLGADAILIGRAGGKNLRITGTTTLADLPVSELERAYKEPFGRY' A
#
# COMPACT_ATOMS: atom_id res chain seq x y z
N PRO A 1 0.37 4.84 -18.05
CA PRO A 1 -0.21 5.22 -19.37
C PRO A 1 -1.74 5.30 -19.31
N LYS A 2 -2.37 6.19 -20.09
CA LYS A 2 -3.77 6.62 -19.93
C LYS A 2 -4.86 5.52 -20.03
N ASN A 3 -4.54 4.31 -20.50
CA ASN A 3 -5.51 3.24 -20.76
C ASN A 3 -5.27 1.93 -19.98
N ARG A 4 -4.61 1.97 -18.82
CA ARG A 4 -4.43 0.77 -18.01
C ARG A 4 -5.56 0.59 -17.00
N ARG A 5 -5.96 -0.66 -16.76
CA ARG A 5 -6.88 -0.99 -15.67
C ARG A 5 -6.33 -0.45 -14.34
N PRO A 6 -7.17 0.02 -13.41
CA PRO A 6 -6.70 0.64 -12.16
C PRO A 6 -5.77 -0.23 -11.32
N ASP A 7 -5.94 -1.55 -11.37
CA ASP A 7 -5.13 -2.56 -10.67
C ASP A 7 -3.73 -2.74 -11.25
N TYR A 8 -3.44 -2.25 -12.45
CA TYR A 8 -2.13 -2.39 -13.08
C TYR A 8 -0.99 -1.87 -12.19
N TYR A 9 -1.19 -0.74 -11.51
CA TYR A 9 -0.14 -0.12 -10.68
C TYR A 9 0.15 -0.92 -9.41
N LEU A 10 -0.77 -1.78 -8.96
CA LEU A 10 -0.63 -2.59 -7.75
C LEU A 10 0.38 -3.73 -7.92
N PHE A 11 0.54 -4.22 -9.15
CA PHE A 11 1.44 -5.34 -9.48
C PHE A 11 2.70 -4.89 -10.24
N SER A 12 3.01 -3.60 -10.23
CA SER A 12 4.23 -3.07 -10.85
C SER A 12 5.46 -3.45 -10.01
N GLU A 13 6.49 -4.00 -10.65
CA GLU A 13 7.77 -4.39 -10.02
C GLU A 13 8.91 -3.38 -10.28
N THR A 14 8.59 -2.12 -10.59
CA THR A 14 9.60 -1.07 -10.75
C THR A 14 10.43 -0.93 -9.46
N LEU A 15 11.76 -1.03 -9.60
CA LEU A 15 12.73 -0.96 -8.50
C LEU A 15 12.82 0.46 -7.89
N GLY A 16 13.47 0.56 -6.73
CA GLY A 16 13.77 1.84 -6.09
C GLY A 16 12.60 2.53 -5.40
N ARG A 17 11.51 1.80 -5.12
CA ARG A 17 10.34 2.32 -4.40
C ARG A 17 10.31 1.75 -2.99
N PHE A 18 10.11 2.63 -2.01
CA PHE A 18 9.97 2.28 -0.61
C PHE A 18 8.60 2.69 -0.10
N VAL A 19 7.97 1.84 0.71
CA VAL A 19 6.79 2.18 1.49
C VAL A 19 7.22 2.37 2.93
N VAL A 20 6.95 3.55 3.49
CA VAL A 20 7.31 3.91 4.86
C VAL A 20 6.06 4.32 5.65
N THR A 21 6.05 4.01 6.94
CA THR A 21 5.03 4.51 7.86
C THR A 21 5.64 5.62 8.71
N ILE A 22 4.93 6.74 8.82
CA ILE A 22 5.39 7.92 9.58
C ILE A 22 4.41 8.17 10.72
N ALA A 23 4.93 8.33 11.94
CA ALA A 23 4.13 8.76 13.07
C ALA A 23 3.52 10.15 12.78
N PRO A 24 2.26 10.42 13.17
CA PRO A 24 1.58 11.68 12.86
C PRO A 24 2.39 12.94 13.21
N ASP A 25 3.07 12.92 14.36
CA ASP A 25 3.87 14.05 14.86
C ASP A 25 5.09 14.36 13.98
N ASN A 26 5.59 13.36 13.23
CA ASN A 26 6.73 13.49 12.34
C ASN A 26 6.34 13.83 10.89
N LYS A 27 5.03 13.85 10.56
CA LYS A 27 4.54 14.05 9.19
C LYS A 27 5.09 15.32 8.54
N ARG A 28 5.02 16.45 9.25
CA ARG A 28 5.50 17.75 8.72
C ARG A 28 7.00 17.80 8.53
N ALA A 29 7.77 17.12 9.39
CA ALA A 29 9.22 17.05 9.22
C ALA A 29 9.56 16.21 8.00
N PHE A 30 8.94 15.04 7.86
CA PHE A 30 9.11 14.14 6.72
C PHE A 30 8.75 14.81 5.39
N GLU A 31 7.59 15.46 5.30
CA GLU A 31 7.14 16.15 4.07
C GLU A 31 8.08 17.30 3.67
N ARG A 32 8.69 17.99 4.64
CA ARG A 32 9.70 19.02 4.36
C ARG A 32 11.02 18.44 3.87
N THR A 33 11.42 17.26 4.35
CA THR A 33 12.68 16.61 3.95
C THR A 33 12.57 15.94 2.60
N LEU A 34 11.49 15.20 2.33
CA LEU A 34 11.32 14.42 1.09
C LEU A 34 10.67 15.23 -0.03
N GLY A 35 9.86 16.24 0.31
CA GLY A 35 9.21 17.10 -0.68
C GLY A 35 8.44 16.32 -1.74
N ALA A 36 8.81 16.52 -3.01
CA ALA A 36 8.16 15.90 -4.17
C ALA A 36 8.58 14.44 -4.41
N ASP A 37 9.61 13.94 -3.73
CA ASP A 37 10.11 12.57 -3.89
C ASP A 37 9.24 11.53 -3.16
N ALA A 38 8.29 11.98 -2.34
CA ALA A 38 7.37 11.13 -1.61
C ALA A 38 5.91 11.50 -1.90
N ILE A 39 5.05 10.48 -1.90
CA ILE A 39 3.60 10.65 -2.02
C ILE A 39 2.89 9.89 -0.90
N LEU A 40 1.89 10.53 -0.30
CA LEU A 40 1.04 9.88 0.70
C LEU A 40 0.08 8.91 0.00
N ILE A 41 0.29 7.60 0.21
CA ILE A 41 -0.54 6.55 -0.39
C ILE A 41 -1.69 6.06 0.50
N GLY A 42 -1.71 6.43 1.78
CA GLY A 42 -2.76 5.99 2.70
C GLY A 42 -2.43 6.17 4.18
N ARG A 43 -3.11 5.38 5.02
CA ARG A 43 -2.92 5.33 6.48
C ARG A 43 -2.83 3.88 6.93
N ALA A 44 -1.98 3.58 7.90
CA ALA A 44 -1.90 2.26 8.51
C ALA A 44 -2.91 2.13 9.68
N GLY A 45 -3.48 0.94 9.85
CA GLY A 45 -4.42 0.61 10.92
C GLY A 45 -5.60 -0.24 10.43
N GLY A 46 -6.51 -0.58 11.34
CA GLY A 46 -7.68 -1.40 11.02
C GLY A 46 -7.36 -2.89 10.83
N LYS A 47 -8.34 -3.64 10.30
CA LYS A 47 -8.24 -5.09 10.08
C LYS A 47 -8.33 -5.48 8.60
N ASN A 48 -8.51 -4.51 7.71
CA ASN A 48 -8.69 -4.73 6.28
C ASN A 48 -7.63 -3.96 5.48
N LEU A 49 -7.13 -4.57 4.42
CA LEU A 49 -6.44 -3.86 3.35
C LEU A 49 -7.51 -3.30 2.40
N ARG A 50 -7.70 -1.98 2.46
CA ARG A 50 -8.61 -1.26 1.56
C ARG A 50 -7.82 -0.45 0.55
N ILE A 51 -8.05 -0.70 -0.73
CA ILE A 51 -7.42 0.00 -1.85
C ILE A 51 -8.52 0.67 -2.68
N THR A 52 -8.42 2.00 -2.81
CA THR A 52 -9.41 2.82 -3.53
C THR A 52 -8.71 3.67 -4.59
N GLY A 53 -9.31 3.72 -5.78
CA GLY A 53 -9.00 4.68 -6.85
C GLY A 53 -10.24 5.50 -7.19
N THR A 54 -10.62 5.57 -8.46
CA THR A 54 -11.95 6.06 -8.87
C THR A 54 -13.08 5.16 -8.38
N THR A 55 -12.78 3.88 -8.13
CA THR A 55 -13.65 2.89 -7.50
C THR A 55 -12.87 2.13 -6.42
N THR A 56 -13.57 1.39 -5.57
CA THR A 56 -12.92 0.42 -4.68
C THR A 56 -12.32 -0.71 -5.52
N LEU A 57 -11.03 -0.96 -5.35
CA LEU A 57 -10.29 -2.01 -6.06
C LEU A 57 -10.14 -3.27 -5.20
N ALA A 58 -9.98 -3.09 -3.89
CA ALA A 58 -9.93 -4.18 -2.93
C ALA A 58 -10.43 -3.71 -1.55
N ASP A 59 -11.14 -4.60 -0.85
CA ASP A 59 -11.45 -4.49 0.57
C ASP A 59 -11.48 -5.90 1.16
N LEU A 60 -10.33 -6.34 1.69
CA LEU A 60 -10.13 -7.72 2.16
C LEU A 60 -9.56 -7.70 3.59
N PRO A 61 -9.94 -8.66 4.45
CA PRO A 61 -9.33 -8.82 5.77
C PRO A 61 -7.83 -9.12 5.65
N VAL A 62 -7.00 -8.44 6.44
CA VAL A 62 -5.55 -8.69 6.50
C VAL A 62 -5.26 -10.14 6.89
N SER A 63 -6.10 -10.73 7.75
CA SER A 63 -6.00 -12.14 8.15
C SER A 63 -6.16 -13.12 6.98
N GLU A 64 -6.99 -12.78 5.99
CA GLU A 64 -7.16 -13.61 4.80
C GLU A 64 -5.93 -13.54 3.89
N LEU A 65 -5.38 -12.34 3.72
CA LEU A 65 -4.14 -12.12 2.97
C LEU A 65 -2.96 -12.86 3.62
N GLU A 66 -2.84 -12.79 4.94
CA GLU A 66 -1.81 -13.49 5.70
C GLU A 66 -1.93 -15.01 5.54
N ARG A 67 -3.16 -15.55 5.64
CA ARG A 67 -3.43 -16.97 5.42
C ARG A 67 -3.05 -17.39 4.00
N ALA A 68 -3.49 -16.66 2.98
CA ALA A 68 -3.19 -16.96 1.58
C ALA A 68 -1.69 -16.90 1.27
N TYR A 69 -0.97 -15.97 1.91
CA TYR A 69 0.49 -15.90 1.81
C TYR A 69 1.18 -17.10 2.47
N LYS A 70 0.71 -17.56 3.63
CA LYS A 70 1.32 -18.66 4.40
C LYS A 70 0.99 -20.06 3.89
N GLU A 71 -0.16 -20.23 3.25
CA GLU A 71 -0.67 -21.55 2.81
C GLU A 71 0.32 -22.32 1.91
N PRO A 72 0.98 -21.71 0.90
CA PRO A 72 1.96 -22.41 0.06
C PRO A 72 3.19 -22.93 0.82
N PHE A 73 3.47 -22.39 2.01
CA PHE A 73 4.65 -22.73 2.81
C PHE A 73 4.38 -23.81 3.88
N GLY A 74 3.21 -24.45 3.87
CA GLY A 74 2.96 -25.63 4.72
C GLY A 74 2.40 -25.34 6.12
N ARG A 75 1.78 -24.17 6.34
CA ARG A 75 1.13 -23.72 7.59
C ARG A 75 2.09 -23.56 8.77
N TYR A 76 2.68 -22.37 8.91
CA TYR A 76 3.25 -21.86 10.16
C TYR A 76 2.16 -21.24 11.05
#